data_AF-A0A966VBA7-F1
#
_entry.id   AF-A0A966VBA7-F1
#
_cell.length_a   1.000
_cell.length_b   1.000
_cell.length_c   1.000
_cell.angle_alpha   90.00
_cell.angle_beta   90.00
_cell.angle_gamma   90.00
#
_symmetry.space_group_name_H-M   'P 1'
#
loop_
_entity.id
_entity.type
_entity.pdbx_description
1 polymer ?
#
loop_
_entity_poly.entity_id
_entity_poly.type
_entity_poly.pdbx_seq_one_letter_code
_entity_poly.pdbx_strand_id
1 'polypeptide(L)'
;MVGLPNKFYRGVVHSPKNPKHPNFRFIIVDTVYEKQDENGEYYIDSFNSYEDFLLHNPDQGDSFYGVYGSYWIDIPKNCLKITETHSLKEAILIAESIMGNLIIDTTF
;
A
#
# COMPACT_ATOMS: atom_id res chain seq x y z
N MET A 1 4.91 29.94 -1.28
CA MET A 1 5.20 28.52 -1.00
C MET A 1 3.98 27.74 -1.48
N VAL A 2 4.07 27.15 -2.67
CA VAL A 2 2.98 26.31 -3.21
C VAL A 2 3.11 24.99 -2.46
N GLY A 3 2.23 24.76 -1.50
CA GLY A 3 2.19 23.50 -0.77
C GLY A 3 1.94 22.40 -1.78
N LEU A 4 2.93 21.54 -2.00
CA LEU A 4 2.72 20.28 -2.71
C LEU A 4 1.49 19.62 -2.06
N PRO A 5 0.48 19.20 -2.84
CA PRO A 5 -0.63 18.45 -2.28
C PRO A 5 -0.02 17.27 -1.53
N ASN A 6 -0.32 17.16 -0.24
CA ASN A 6 0.27 16.16 0.64
C ASN A 6 -0.08 14.76 0.10
N LYS A 7 0.83 14.17 -0.68
CA LYS A 7 0.72 12.83 -1.28
C LYS A 7 1.24 11.73 -0.35
N PHE A 8 1.80 12.09 0.81
CA PHE A 8 2.25 11.12 1.80
C PHE A 8 1.06 10.55 2.55
N TYR A 9 0.91 9.23 2.51
CA TYR A 9 -0.12 8.50 3.20
C TYR A 9 0.43 7.14 3.63
N ARG A 10 0.20 6.80 4.89
CA ARG A 10 0.46 5.47 5.42
C ARG A 10 -0.71 5.04 6.29
N GLY A 11 -1.37 3.98 5.87
CA GLY A 11 -2.57 3.44 6.52
C GLY A 11 -2.48 1.94 6.67
N VAL A 12 -3.08 1.43 7.76
CA VAL A 12 -3.26 0.00 7.97
C VAL A 12 -4.75 -0.28 8.10
N VAL A 13 -5.27 -1.08 7.19
CA VAL A 13 -6.66 -1.52 7.16
C VAL A 13 -6.76 -2.87 7.83
N HIS A 14 -7.57 -2.93 8.88
CA HIS A 14 -7.91 -4.15 9.59
C HIS A 14 -9.33 -4.60 9.27
N SER A 15 -9.57 -5.90 9.38
CA SER A 15 -10.91 -6.45 9.35
C SER A 15 -11.73 -5.85 10.51
N PRO A 16 -13.01 -5.49 10.30
CA PRO A 16 -13.89 -5.17 11.41
C PRO A 16 -13.92 -6.34 12.40
N LYS A 17 -14.03 -6.03 13.69
CA LYS A 17 -13.92 -7.00 14.79
C LYS A 17 -15.01 -8.07 14.68
N ASN A 18 -14.64 -9.21 14.08
CA ASN A 18 -15.42 -10.42 13.80
C ASN A 18 -16.40 -10.35 12.61
N PRO A 19 -16.35 -11.34 11.68
CA PRO A 19 -15.32 -12.38 11.57
C PRO A 19 -13.97 -11.79 11.11
N LYS A 20 -12.86 -12.42 11.50
CA LYS A 20 -11.53 -12.08 10.96
C LYS A 20 -11.51 -12.39 9.46
N HIS A 21 -10.86 -11.54 8.67
CA HIS A 21 -10.61 -11.83 7.27
C HIS A 21 -9.83 -13.17 7.12
N PRO A 22 -10.23 -14.08 6.21
CA PRO A 22 -9.71 -15.45 6.16
C PRO A 22 -8.22 -15.54 5.80
N ASN A 23 -7.73 -14.68 4.91
CA ASN A 23 -6.36 -14.76 4.39
C ASN A 23 -5.40 -13.73 5.02
N PHE A 24 -5.80 -12.46 5.00
CA PHE A 24 -4.98 -11.34 5.50
C PHE A 24 -5.26 -10.97 6.96
N ARG A 25 -4.19 -10.70 7.70
CA ARG A 25 -4.18 -10.09 9.03
C ARG A 25 -4.50 -8.59 8.97
N PHE A 26 -3.91 -7.91 7.99
CA PHE A 26 -4.17 -6.52 7.65
C PHE A 26 -3.70 -6.23 6.24
N ILE A 27 -4.15 -5.11 5.68
CA ILE A 27 -3.64 -4.54 4.44
C ILE A 27 -2.97 -3.21 4.78
N ILE A 28 -1.79 -2.98 4.22
CA ILE A 28 -1.07 -1.71 4.28
C ILE A 28 -1.37 -0.95 2.99
N VAL A 29 -1.67 0.33 3.12
CA VAL A 29 -1.64 1.29 2.02
C VAL A 29 -0.52 2.27 2.34
N ASP A 30 0.49 2.36 1.48
CA ASP A 30 1.66 3.21 1.70
C ASP A 30 1.98 4.04 0.46
N THR A 31 2.50 5.24 0.67
CA THR A 31 3.15 5.99 -0.40
C THR A 31 4.50 5.34 -0.68
N VAL A 32 4.69 4.94 -1.92
CA VAL A 32 5.89 4.28 -2.39
C VAL A 32 6.46 5.03 -3.60
N TYR A 33 7.72 4.74 -3.89
CA TYR A 33 8.44 5.32 -5.01
C TYR A 33 9.30 4.26 -5.69
N GLU A 34 9.56 4.46 -6.97
CA GLU A 34 10.55 3.66 -7.70
C GLU A 34 11.95 4.13 -7.36
N LYS A 35 12.83 3.18 -7.09
CA LYS A 35 14.23 3.41 -6.82
C LYS A 35 15.06 2.50 -7.71
N GLN A 36 16.09 3.06 -8.31
CA GLN A 36 17.06 2.30 -9.08
C GLN A 36 18.21 1.85 -8.18
N ASP A 37 18.59 0.57 -8.27
CA ASP A 37 19.74 0.02 -7.58
C ASP A 37 21.06 0.35 -8.32
N GLU A 38 22.20 -0.05 -7.72
CA GLU A 38 23.53 0.16 -8.31
C GLU A 38 23.76 -0.61 -9.62
N ASN A 39 22.94 -1.62 -9.91
CA ASN A 39 23.00 -2.43 -11.12
C ASN A 39 22.09 -1.90 -12.24
N GLY A 40 21.30 -0.85 -11.95
CA GLY A 40 20.33 -0.27 -12.89
C GLY A 40 18.94 -0.90 -12.84
N GLU A 41 18.68 -1.84 -11.94
CA GLU A 41 17.38 -2.48 -11.75
C GLU A 41 16.46 -1.60 -10.89
N TYR A 42 15.18 -1.57 -11.24
CA TYR A 42 14.18 -0.78 -10.51
C TYR A 42 13.46 -1.65 -9.48
N TYR A 43 13.34 -1.12 -8.26
CA TYR A 43 12.54 -1.72 -7.21
C TYR A 43 11.68 -0.65 -6.53
N ILE A 44 10.66 -1.11 -5.80
CA ILE A 44 9.71 -0.24 -5.13
C ILE A 44 10.09 -0.17 -3.66
N ASP A 45 10.19 1.06 -3.15
CA ASP A 45 10.52 1.32 -1.74
C ASP A 45 9.46 2.22 -1.11
N SER A 46 9.28 2.12 0.20
CA SER A 46 8.30 2.88 0.98
C SER A 46 8.96 4.01 1.73
N PHE A 47 8.27 5.14 1.87
CA PHE A 47 8.73 6.21 2.74
C PHE A 47 8.52 5.83 4.21
N ASN A 48 9.57 5.87 5.02
CA ASN A 48 9.45 5.55 6.45
C ASN A 48 8.77 6.68 7.23
N SER A 49 8.97 7.92 6.79
CA SER A 49 8.47 9.13 7.43
C SER A 49 8.04 10.19 6.41
N TYR A 50 7.31 11.20 6.90
CA TYR A 50 6.91 12.34 6.08
C TYR A 50 8.12 13.20 5.68
N GLU A 51 9.12 13.30 6.56
CA GLU A 51 10.38 13.98 6.31
C GLU A 51 11.13 13.32 5.15
N ASP A 52 11.18 11.98 5.10
CA ASP A 52 11.79 11.24 3.98
C ASP A 52 11.08 11.53 2.66
N PHE A 53 9.75 11.63 2.69
CA PHE A 53 8.95 12.01 1.52
C PHE A 53 9.25 13.44 1.04
N LEU A 54 9.45 14.39 1.95
CA LEU A 54 9.79 15.77 1.60
C LEU A 54 11.21 15.91 1.03
N LEU A 55 12.13 15.07 1.49
CA LEU A 55 13.52 15.03 1.01
C LEU A 55 13.66 14.27 -0.31
N HIS A 56 12.62 13.53 -0.72
CA HIS A 56 12.61 12.80 -1.97
C HIS A 56 12.63 13.74 -3.17
N ASN A 57 13.60 13.55 -4.06
CA ASN A 57 13.67 14.32 -5.30
C ASN A 57 12.60 13.80 -6.27
N PRO A 58 11.68 14.65 -6.77
CA PRO A 58 10.68 14.26 -7.77
C PRO A 58 11.29 13.70 -9.06
N ASP A 59 12.56 14.03 -9.33
CA ASP A 59 13.31 13.54 -10.50
C ASP A 59 13.81 12.09 -10.34
N GLN A 60 13.67 11.47 -9.15
CA GLN A 60 14.12 10.10 -8.88
C GLN A 60 13.07 9.02 -9.17
N GLY A 61 11.85 9.39 -9.54
CA GLY A 61 10.76 8.47 -9.82
C GLY A 61 9.41 9.06 -9.44
N ASP A 62 8.34 8.55 -10.02
CA ASP A 62 7.00 9.01 -9.65
C ASP A 62 6.57 8.34 -8.33
N SER A 63 5.86 9.09 -7.50
CA SER A 63 5.32 8.59 -6.24
C SER A 63 3.88 8.09 -6.44
N PHE A 64 3.57 6.89 -5.97
CA PHE A 64 2.24 6.28 -6.05
C PHE A 64 1.87 5.59 -4.74
N TYR A 65 0.64 5.07 -4.67
CA TYR A 65 0.13 4.35 -3.51
C TYR A 65 0.15 2.86 -3.77
N GLY A 66 0.91 2.12 -2.96
CA GLY A 66 0.98 0.68 -2.98
C GLY A 66 0.02 0.06 -1.96
N VAL A 67 -0.67 -1.01 -2.35
CA VAL A 67 -1.56 -1.79 -1.49
C VAL A 67 -0.96 -3.17 -1.27
N TYR A 68 -0.64 -3.50 -0.02
CA TYR A 68 0.08 -4.71 0.35
C TYR A 68 -0.67 -5.52 1.42
N GLY A 69 -0.86 -6.82 1.18
CA GLY A 69 -1.52 -7.73 2.10
C GLY A 69 -0.52 -8.46 3.02
N SER A 70 -0.75 -8.42 4.33
CA SER A 70 0.00 -9.22 5.30
C SER A 70 -0.83 -10.44 5.70
N TYR A 71 -0.27 -11.65 5.55
CA TYR A 71 -0.95 -12.89 5.89
C TYR A 71 -0.97 -13.16 7.41
N TRP A 72 -1.90 -14.01 7.86
CA TRP A 72 -1.90 -14.50 9.24
C TRP A 72 -0.75 -15.47 9.54
N ILE A 73 -0.32 -16.21 8.52
CA ILE A 73 0.77 -17.18 8.64
C ILE A 73 2.07 -16.39 8.59
N ASP A 74 2.98 -16.64 9.54
CA ASP A 74 4.37 -16.16 9.55
C ASP A 74 5.18 -16.80 8.40
N ILE A 75 4.72 -16.65 7.17
CA ILE A 75 5.54 -16.92 6.00
C ILE A 75 6.58 -15.78 6.00
N PRO A 76 7.89 -16.06 5.98
CA PRO A 76 8.93 -15.02 5.91
C PRO A 76 8.91 -14.24 4.58
N LYS A 77 7.89 -14.44 3.73
CA LYS A 77 7.68 -13.68 2.52
C LYS A 77 7.14 -12.31 2.92
N ASN A 78 7.80 -11.26 2.45
CA ASN A 78 7.34 -9.88 2.51
C ASN A 78 5.85 -9.77 2.13
N CYS A 79 5.20 -8.71 2.60
CA CYS A 79 3.79 -8.43 2.31
C CYS A 79 3.49 -8.64 0.82
N LEU A 80 2.38 -9.30 0.50
CA LEU A 80 1.99 -9.54 -0.88
C LEU A 80 1.58 -8.22 -1.52
N LYS A 81 2.24 -7.82 -2.60
CA LYS A 81 1.77 -6.73 -3.47
C LYS A 81 0.41 -7.12 -4.09
N ILE A 82 -0.61 -6.32 -3.80
CA ILE A 82 -1.96 -6.51 -4.35
C ILE A 82 -2.14 -5.62 -5.59
N THR A 83 -1.89 -4.32 -5.45
CA THR A 83 -2.01 -3.35 -6.54
C THR A 83 -1.24 -2.06 -6.23
N GLU A 84 -1.08 -1.21 -7.24
CA GLU A 84 -0.50 0.13 -7.17
C GLU A 84 -1.40 1.11 -7.95
N THR A 85 -1.59 2.31 -7.43
CA THR A 85 -2.39 3.36 -8.09
C THR A 85 -1.89 4.74 -7.73
N HIS A 86 -2.06 5.71 -8.63
CA HIS A 86 -1.79 7.12 -8.35
C HIS A 86 -2.91 7.81 -7.55
N SER A 87 -4.06 7.14 -7.36
CA SER A 87 -5.22 7.67 -6.64
C SER A 87 -5.30 7.11 -5.22
N LEU A 88 -5.06 7.95 -4.21
CA LEU A 88 -5.19 7.55 -2.80
C LEU A 88 -6.58 6.98 -2.50
N LYS A 89 -7.62 7.62 -3.04
CA LYS A 89 -9.01 7.21 -2.85
C LYS A 89 -9.23 5.79 -3.35
N GLU A 90 -8.67 5.46 -4.51
CA GLU A 90 -8.76 4.11 -5.07
C GLU A 90 -7.99 3.10 -4.23
N ALA A 91 -6.77 3.44 -3.79
CA ALA A 91 -5.96 2.56 -2.94
C ALA A 91 -6.68 2.20 -1.64
N ILE A 92 -7.27 3.19 -0.97
CA ILE A 92 -8.07 2.99 0.26
C ILE A 92 -9.29 2.12 -0.04
N LEU A 93 -10.06 2.43 -1.09
CA LEU A 93 -11.26 1.66 -1.44
C LEU A 93 -10.94 0.20 -1.73
N ILE A 94 -9.83 -0.09 -2.40
CA ILE A 94 -9.37 -1.46 -2.66
C ILE A 94 -9.02 -2.16 -1.34
N ALA A 95 -8.23 -1.52 -0.49
CA ALA A 95 -7.84 -2.09 0.80
C ALA A 95 -9.04 -2.36 1.72
N GLU A 96 -9.99 -1.43 1.80
CA GLU A 96 -11.25 -1.61 2.54
C GLU A 96 -12.12 -2.72 1.94
N SER A 97 -12.22 -2.77 0.61
CA SER A 97 -13.04 -3.77 -0.07
C SER A 97 -12.52 -5.18 0.18
N ILE A 98 -11.20 -5.37 0.16
CA ILE A 98 -10.60 -6.67 0.46
C ILE A 98 -10.81 -7.03 1.93
N MET A 99 -10.61 -6.09 2.86
CA MET A 99 -10.70 -6.40 4.29
C MET A 99 -12.12 -6.55 4.83
N GLY A 100 -13.16 -6.06 4.15
CA GLY A 100 -14.48 -6.05 4.79
C GLY A 100 -15.71 -5.65 3.97
N ASN A 101 -15.64 -5.42 2.65
CA ASN A 101 -16.85 -5.55 1.84
C ASN A 101 -17.00 -7.02 1.49
N LEU A 102 -17.88 -7.70 2.22
CA LEU A 102 -18.33 -9.08 1.98
C LEU A 102 -18.65 -9.29 0.49
N ILE A 103 -17.70 -9.82 -0.30
CA ILE A 103 -18.02 -10.46 -1.58
C ILE A 103 -18.56 -11.85 -1.23
N ILE A 104 -19.85 -11.91 -0.92
CA ILE A 104 -20.61 -13.14 -0.94
C ILE A 104 -21.01 -13.35 -2.41
N ASP A 105 -20.10 -13.85 -3.23
CA ASP A 105 -20.49 -14.42 -4.51
C ASP A 105 -20.70 -15.92 -4.31
N THR A 106 -21.89 -16.26 -3.81
CA THR A 106 -22.43 -17.61 -3.88
C THR A 106 -22.74 -17.90 -5.34
N THR A 107 -21.81 -18.54 -6.04
CA THR A 107 -22.14 -19.23 -7.29
C THR A 107 -23.07 -20.40 -6.94
N PHE A 108 -24.28 -20.35 -7.51
CA PHE A 108 -25.35 -21.34 -7.40
C PHE A 108 -24.96 -22.71 -7.93
#